data_AF-A0A0U3E9G9-F1
#
_entry.id   AF-A0A0U3E9G9-F1
#
_cell.length_a   1.000
_cell.length_b   1.000
_cell.length_c   1.000
_cell.angle_alpha   90.00
_cell.angle_beta   90.00
_cell.angle_gamma   90.00
#
_symmetry.space_group_name_H-M   'P 1'
#
loop_
_entity.id
_entity.type
_entity.pdbx_description
1 polymer ?
#
loop_
_entity_poly.entity_id
_entity_poly.type
_entity_poly.pdbx_seq_one_letter_code
_entity_poly.pdbx_strand_id
1 'polypeptide(L)'
;MARDNNSKNKKNKNISSPKVDEFKIRNENKDFYKITIDEITDDNGLAYELAEAFIEDVSHTQLRNYYAHIKKIDRYSNEWSEIKPQLLLLKPRLASKLAQEKISYGFYNFMEFCIEKINQGTDDEIKEKNFERFVQLFESIVAYHNYLGE
;
A
#
# COMPACT_ATOMS: atom_id res chain seq x y z
N MET A 1 6.93 -46.36 -3.95
CA MET A 1 6.20 -45.32 -4.72
C MET A 1 5.67 -44.31 -3.72
N ALA A 2 6.26 -43.12 -3.63
CA ALA A 2 5.78 -42.04 -2.79
C ALA A 2 5.69 -40.78 -3.66
N ARG A 3 4.47 -40.41 -4.05
CA ARG A 3 4.15 -39.12 -4.65
C ARG A 3 2.88 -38.66 -3.98
N ASP A 4 3.03 -37.86 -2.94
CA ASP A 4 1.90 -37.15 -2.38
C ASP A 4 2.31 -35.77 -1.87
N ASN A 5 1.37 -34.83 -2.04
CA ASN A 5 1.24 -33.56 -1.31
C ASN A 5 1.97 -32.30 -1.82
N ASN A 6 1.93 -31.97 -3.12
CA ASN A 6 2.29 -30.60 -3.56
C ASN A 6 1.25 -29.88 -4.45
N SER A 7 -0.02 -30.28 -4.39
CA SER A 7 -1.09 -29.68 -5.24
C SER A 7 -2.09 -28.78 -4.48
N LYS A 8 -2.09 -28.80 -3.13
CA LYS A 8 -3.10 -28.06 -2.34
C LYS A 8 -2.74 -26.60 -2.01
N ASN A 9 -1.49 -26.16 -2.23
CA ASN A 9 -1.02 -24.83 -1.77
C ASN A 9 -1.03 -23.71 -2.83
N LYS A 10 -1.56 -23.94 -4.04
CA LYS A 10 -1.59 -22.93 -5.11
C LYS A 10 -2.89 -22.10 -5.18
N LYS A 11 -3.93 -22.44 -4.41
CA LYS A 11 -5.25 -21.77 -4.50
C LYS A 11 -5.41 -20.50 -3.63
N ASN A 12 -4.50 -20.23 -2.68
CA ASN A 12 -4.59 -19.07 -1.78
C ASN A 12 -3.77 -17.83 -2.22
N LYS A 13 -3.05 -17.88 -3.36
CA LYS A 13 -2.14 -16.78 -3.75
C LYS A 13 -2.81 -15.47 -4.20
N ASN A 14 -4.13 -15.49 -4.45
CA ASN A 14 -4.90 -14.33 -4.93
C ASN A 14 -5.93 -13.82 -3.90
N ILE A 15 -5.82 -14.20 -2.63
CA ILE A 15 -6.76 -13.74 -1.59
C ILE A 15 -6.16 -12.51 -0.92
N SER A 16 -6.86 -11.39 -1.02
CA SER A 16 -6.56 -10.16 -0.27
C SER A 16 -6.93 -10.36 1.20
N SER A 17 -6.17 -9.77 2.13
CA SER A 17 -6.55 -9.78 3.55
C SER A 17 -7.90 -9.08 3.74
N PRO A 18 -8.83 -9.59 4.57
CA PRO A 18 -10.10 -8.94 4.84
C PRO A 18 -9.97 -7.47 5.22
N LYS A 19 -8.92 -7.12 5.99
CA LYS A 19 -8.63 -5.73 6.38
C LYS A 19 -8.28 -4.81 5.20
N VAL A 20 -7.58 -5.34 4.19
CA VAL A 20 -7.28 -4.58 2.96
C VAL A 20 -8.56 -4.34 2.17
N ASP A 21 -9.45 -5.34 2.10
CA ASP A 21 -10.72 -5.20 1.40
C ASP A 21 -11.67 -4.23 2.12
N GLU A 22 -11.74 -4.30 3.46
CA GLU A 22 -12.47 -3.35 4.30
C GLU A 22 -11.94 -1.92 4.14
N PHE A 23 -10.61 -1.75 4.14
CA PHE A 23 -9.97 -0.46 3.86
C PHE A 23 -10.42 0.11 2.51
N LYS A 24 -10.42 -0.73 1.47
CA LYS A 24 -10.83 -0.32 0.12
C LYS A 24 -12.30 0.11 0.10
N ILE A 25 -13.19 -0.68 0.67
CA ILE A 25 -14.63 -0.39 0.73
C ILE A 25 -14.88 0.92 1.50
N ARG A 26 -14.27 1.08 2.68
CA ARG A 26 -14.42 2.30 3.51
C ARG A 26 -13.97 3.57 2.78
N ASN A 27 -12.95 3.46 1.92
CA ASN A 27 -12.33 4.60 1.25
C ASN A 27 -12.67 4.69 -0.25
N GLU A 28 -13.63 3.89 -0.74
CA GLU A 28 -13.96 3.84 -2.16
C GLU A 28 -14.56 5.15 -2.69
N ASN A 29 -15.24 5.94 -1.85
CA ASN A 29 -15.87 7.20 -2.29
C ASN A 29 -15.27 8.44 -1.59
N LYS A 30 -14.11 8.28 -0.95
CA LYS A 30 -13.46 9.32 -0.15
C LYS A 30 -12.14 9.72 -0.81
N ASP A 31 -11.93 11.02 -0.99
CA ASP A 31 -10.60 11.54 -1.32
C ASP A 31 -9.66 11.24 -0.14
N PHE A 32 -8.47 10.74 -0.44
CA PHE A 32 -7.49 10.37 0.59
C PHE A 32 -7.19 11.52 1.54
N TYR A 33 -7.02 12.76 1.06
CA TYR A 33 -6.72 13.91 1.92
C TYR A 33 -7.77 14.17 3.01
N LYS A 34 -8.99 13.62 2.88
CA LYS A 34 -10.06 13.69 3.89
C LYS A 34 -9.92 12.65 5.01
N ILE A 35 -9.02 11.67 4.86
CA ILE A 35 -8.66 10.75 5.94
C ILE A 35 -7.85 11.58 6.94
N THR A 36 -8.30 11.71 8.18
CA THR A 36 -7.63 12.54 9.19
C THR A 36 -6.35 11.88 9.70
N ILE A 37 -5.49 12.64 10.40
CA ILE A 37 -4.28 12.05 11.00
C ILE A 37 -4.70 11.10 12.12
N ASP A 38 -5.66 11.50 12.95
CA ASP A 38 -6.22 10.64 14.00
C ASP A 38 -6.75 9.31 13.43
N GLU A 39 -7.52 9.34 12.31
CA GLU A 39 -7.98 8.12 11.64
C GLU A 39 -6.82 7.18 11.21
N ILE A 40 -5.65 7.75 10.90
CA ILE A 40 -4.45 7.00 10.53
C ILE A 40 -3.74 6.47 11.78
N THR A 41 -3.56 7.31 12.81
CA THR A 41 -2.61 7.09 13.91
C THR A 41 -3.23 6.55 15.19
N ASP A 42 -4.56 6.57 15.35
CA ASP A 42 -5.26 6.07 16.54
C ASP A 42 -4.83 4.65 16.92
N ASP A 43 -5.06 4.29 18.19
CA ASP A 43 -4.84 2.92 18.68
C ASP A 43 -5.82 1.97 17.96
N ASN A 44 -5.30 1.09 17.10
CA ASN A 44 -6.08 0.31 16.12
C ASN A 44 -6.71 1.15 14.99
N GLY A 45 -6.10 2.29 14.67
CA GLY A 45 -6.42 3.09 13.50
C GLY A 45 -6.02 2.41 12.19
N LEU A 46 -6.29 3.08 11.07
CA LEU A 46 -6.13 2.50 9.73
C LEU A 46 -4.71 1.97 9.48
N ALA A 47 -3.69 2.69 9.94
CA ALA A 47 -2.31 2.26 9.73
C ALA A 47 -1.95 1.01 10.53
N TYR A 48 -2.46 0.88 11.76
CA TYR A 48 -2.24 -0.29 12.60
C TYR A 48 -2.92 -1.53 12.02
N GLU A 49 -4.18 -1.41 11.61
CA GLU A 49 -4.94 -2.50 10.99
C GLU A 49 -4.26 -3.01 9.71
N LEU A 50 -3.81 -2.09 8.85
CA LEU A 50 -3.08 -2.43 7.63
C LEU A 50 -1.70 -3.01 7.93
N ALA A 51 -0.98 -2.49 8.94
CA ALA A 51 0.29 -3.05 9.35
C ALA A 51 0.15 -4.50 9.83
N GLU A 52 -0.84 -4.82 10.67
CA GLU A 52 -1.15 -6.19 11.07
C GLU A 52 -1.49 -7.10 9.88
N ALA A 53 -2.27 -6.58 8.92
CA ALA A 53 -2.57 -7.32 7.69
C ALA A 53 -1.33 -7.59 6.83
N PHE A 54 -0.28 -6.78 6.98
CA PHE A 54 0.92 -6.85 6.17
C PHE A 54 2.06 -7.68 6.76
N ILE A 55 1.98 -8.10 8.03
CA ILE A 55 3.05 -8.84 8.73
C ILE A 55 3.53 -10.08 7.95
N GLU A 56 2.59 -10.87 7.42
CA GLU A 56 2.91 -12.09 6.66
C GLU A 56 2.98 -11.84 5.14
N ASP A 57 2.60 -10.65 4.68
CA ASP A 57 2.42 -10.31 3.27
C ASP A 57 3.67 -9.66 2.65
N VAL A 58 4.45 -8.94 3.46
CA VAL A 58 5.64 -8.21 3.01
C VAL A 58 6.67 -8.08 4.14
N SER A 59 7.94 -8.35 3.85
CA SER A 59 8.99 -8.19 4.86
C SER A 59 9.23 -6.71 5.20
N HIS A 60 9.71 -6.42 6.42
CA HIS A 60 10.10 -5.07 6.85
C HIS A 60 11.03 -4.38 5.85
N THR A 61 12.04 -5.10 5.35
CA THR A 61 13.01 -4.56 4.40
C THR A 61 12.32 -4.15 3.09
N GLN A 62 11.39 -4.94 2.59
CA GLN A 62 10.64 -4.61 1.37
C GLN A 62 9.72 -3.42 1.60
N LEU A 63 8.94 -3.43 2.69
CA LEU A 63 8.03 -2.34 3.04
C LEU A 63 8.77 -1.00 3.19
N ARG A 64 9.89 -1.00 3.92
CA ARG A 64 10.79 0.16 4.06
C ARG A 64 11.37 0.62 2.72
N ASN A 65 11.76 -0.30 1.85
CA ASN A 65 12.28 0.05 0.51
C ASN A 65 11.22 0.73 -0.37
N TYR A 66 9.97 0.25 -0.32
CA TYR A 66 8.85 0.91 -1.01
C TYR A 66 8.58 2.29 -0.45
N TYR A 67 8.52 2.42 0.88
CA TYR A 67 8.34 3.71 1.54
C TYR A 67 9.48 4.68 1.18
N ALA A 68 10.73 4.23 1.24
CA ALA A 68 11.88 5.06 0.87
C ALA A 68 11.80 5.56 -0.58
N HIS A 69 11.28 4.73 -1.51
CA HIS A 69 11.08 5.16 -2.89
C HIS A 69 9.95 6.18 -3.02
N ILE A 70 8.80 5.97 -2.35
CA ILE A 70 7.69 6.93 -2.32
C ILE A 70 8.11 8.25 -1.68
N LYS A 71 8.86 8.20 -0.57
CA LYS A 71 9.37 9.39 0.12
C LYS A 71 10.39 10.16 -0.71
N LYS A 72 11.10 9.50 -1.63
CA LYS A 72 11.95 10.20 -2.61
C LYS A 72 11.13 10.97 -3.63
N ILE A 73 10.00 10.43 -4.10
CA ILE A 73 9.08 11.16 -4.99
C ILE A 73 8.58 12.42 -4.27
N ASP A 74 8.09 12.26 -3.04
CA ASP A 74 7.63 13.36 -2.17
C ASP A 74 8.70 14.44 -1.94
N ARG A 75 9.97 14.04 -1.76
CA ARG A 75 11.07 14.98 -1.49
C ARG A 75 11.55 15.76 -2.72
N TYR A 76 11.55 15.13 -3.89
CA TYR A 76 12.24 15.64 -5.07
C TYR A 76 11.30 16.09 -6.19
N SER A 77 10.00 16.11 -5.93
CA SER A 77 9.00 16.63 -6.87
C SER A 77 8.28 17.82 -6.26
N ASN A 78 8.14 18.89 -7.05
CA ASN A 78 7.53 20.15 -6.59
C ASN A 78 6.11 20.33 -7.10
N GLU A 79 5.72 19.57 -8.11
CA GLU A 79 4.40 19.66 -8.76
C GLU A 79 3.91 18.27 -9.20
N TRP A 80 2.60 18.14 -9.37
CA TRP A 80 1.94 16.90 -9.77
C TRP A 80 2.46 16.33 -11.09
N SER A 81 2.89 17.20 -12.00
CA SER A 81 3.48 16.83 -13.30
C SER A 81 4.73 15.95 -13.13
N GLU A 82 5.49 16.14 -12.05
CA GLU A 82 6.70 15.38 -11.69
C GLU A 82 6.38 14.14 -10.85
N ILE A 83 5.37 14.24 -9.97
CA ILE A 83 4.93 13.14 -9.09
C ILE A 83 4.27 12.03 -9.90
N LYS A 84 3.31 12.40 -10.77
CA LYS A 84 2.42 11.46 -11.46
C LYS A 84 3.16 10.40 -12.27
N PRO A 85 4.14 10.71 -13.13
CA PRO A 85 4.83 9.68 -13.90
C PRO A 85 5.55 8.67 -13.01
N GLN A 86 6.19 9.13 -11.94
CA GLN A 86 6.91 8.27 -10.99
C GLN A 86 5.96 7.38 -10.21
N LEU A 87 4.83 7.91 -9.76
CA LEU A 87 3.78 7.18 -9.06
C LEU A 87 3.17 6.10 -9.97
N LEU A 88 2.82 6.43 -11.21
CA LEU A 88 2.24 5.47 -12.17
C LEU A 88 3.23 4.35 -12.55
N LEU A 89 4.53 4.64 -12.59
CA LEU A 89 5.56 3.62 -12.81
C LEU A 89 5.68 2.61 -11.66
N LEU A 90 5.11 2.88 -10.48
CA LEU A 90 5.03 1.87 -9.42
C LEU A 90 4.16 0.69 -9.82
N LYS A 91 3.07 0.89 -10.56
CA LYS A 91 2.16 -0.19 -10.96
C LYS A 91 2.86 -1.35 -11.69
N PRO A 92 3.58 -1.13 -12.82
CA PRO A 92 4.30 -2.22 -13.50
C PRO A 92 5.44 -2.80 -12.65
N ARG A 93 6.08 -2.00 -11.79
CA ARG A 93 7.11 -2.49 -10.85
C ARG A 93 6.50 -3.43 -9.81
N LEU A 94 5.36 -3.08 -9.23
CA LEU A 94 4.60 -3.91 -8.29
C LEU A 94 4.14 -5.20 -8.96
N ALA A 95 3.57 -5.14 -10.16
CA ALA A 95 3.16 -6.32 -10.93
C ALA A 95 4.33 -7.28 -11.18
N SER A 96 5.51 -6.75 -11.52
CA SER A 96 6.73 -7.55 -11.68
C SER A 96 7.15 -8.22 -10.37
N LYS A 97 7.07 -7.53 -9.22
CA LYS A 97 7.41 -8.11 -7.91
C LYS A 97 6.39 -9.15 -7.44
N LEU A 98 5.10 -8.93 -7.73
CA LEU A 98 4.05 -9.91 -7.48
C LEU A 98 4.29 -11.18 -8.30
N ALA A 99 4.62 -11.06 -9.59
CA ALA A 99 4.95 -12.21 -10.43
C ALA A 99 6.21 -12.97 -9.98
N GLN A 100 7.15 -12.27 -9.32
CA GLN A 100 8.33 -12.85 -8.68
C GLN A 100 8.03 -13.43 -7.28
N GLU A 101 6.77 -13.39 -6.82
CA GLU A 101 6.33 -13.82 -5.49
C GLU A 101 7.09 -13.10 -4.35
N LYS A 102 7.53 -11.86 -4.60
CA LYS A 102 8.25 -11.04 -3.61
C LYS A 102 7.33 -10.21 -2.73
N ILE A 103 6.07 -10.03 -3.14
CA ILE A 103 5.03 -9.35 -2.38
C ILE A 103 3.75 -10.17 -2.50
N SER A 104 2.88 -10.08 -1.49
CA SER A 104 1.55 -10.68 -1.57
C SER A 104 0.64 -9.97 -2.57
N TYR A 105 -0.45 -10.65 -2.95
CA TYR A 105 -1.53 -10.03 -3.71
C TYR A 105 -2.28 -8.96 -2.89
N GLY A 106 -2.39 -9.13 -1.58
CA GLY A 106 -2.98 -8.13 -0.67
C GLY A 106 -2.22 -6.80 -0.70
N PHE A 107 -0.89 -6.84 -0.54
CA PHE A 107 -0.03 -5.66 -0.63
C PHE A 107 -0.08 -5.02 -2.02
N TYR A 108 -0.04 -5.83 -3.09
CA TYR A 108 -0.20 -5.34 -4.46
C TYR A 108 -1.51 -4.57 -4.64
N ASN A 109 -2.64 -5.15 -4.22
CA ASN A 109 -3.96 -4.56 -4.35
C ASN A 109 -4.12 -3.27 -3.53
N PHE A 110 -3.57 -3.24 -2.32
CA PHE A 110 -3.53 -2.03 -1.50
C PHE A 110 -2.82 -0.90 -2.24
N MET A 111 -1.61 -1.15 -2.73
CA MET A 111 -0.81 -0.15 -3.44
C MET A 111 -1.50 0.31 -4.73
N GLU A 112 -2.06 -0.61 -5.51
CA GLU A 112 -2.78 -0.29 -6.74
C GLU A 112 -3.99 0.60 -6.47
N PHE A 113 -4.82 0.23 -5.47
CA PHE A 113 -5.96 1.04 -5.05
C PHE A 113 -5.54 2.44 -4.63
N CYS A 114 -4.50 2.56 -3.78
CA CYS A 114 -4.00 3.86 -3.35
C CYS A 114 -3.54 4.73 -4.53
N ILE A 115 -2.77 4.18 -5.47
CA ILE A 115 -2.31 4.91 -6.66
C ILE A 115 -3.49 5.39 -7.50
N GLU A 116 -4.52 4.55 -7.68
CA GLU A 116 -5.73 4.93 -8.42
C GLU A 116 -6.51 6.04 -7.73
N LYS A 117 -6.68 5.93 -6.41
CA LYS A 117 -7.35 6.95 -5.61
C LYS A 117 -6.68 8.29 -5.66
N ILE A 118 -5.36 8.32 -5.54
CA ILE A 118 -4.60 9.55 -5.66
C ILE A 118 -4.84 10.19 -7.03
N ASN A 119 -4.80 9.40 -8.11
CA ASN A 119 -4.95 9.91 -9.47
C ASN A 119 -6.39 10.28 -9.88
N GLN A 120 -7.42 9.89 -9.09
CA GLN A 120 -8.83 10.23 -9.31
C GLN A 120 -9.21 11.64 -8.83
N GLY A 121 -8.31 12.37 -8.16
CA GLY A 121 -8.56 13.74 -7.71
C GLY A 121 -9.01 14.66 -8.86
N THR A 122 -9.88 15.63 -8.54
CA THR A 122 -10.53 16.52 -9.52
C THR A 122 -9.56 17.38 -10.30
N ASP A 123 -8.46 17.76 -9.66
CA ASP A 123 -7.43 18.66 -10.17
C ASP A 123 -6.08 18.27 -9.55
N ASP A 124 -5.01 18.93 -9.98
CA ASP A 124 -3.66 18.58 -9.57
C ASP A 124 -3.38 18.91 -8.09
N GLU A 125 -3.98 19.96 -7.54
CA GLU A 125 -3.86 20.31 -6.12
C GLU A 125 -4.48 19.22 -5.23
N ILE A 126 -5.65 18.70 -5.60
CA ILE A 126 -6.30 17.60 -4.87
C ILE A 126 -5.49 16.31 -4.98
N LYS A 127 -4.89 16.01 -6.14
CA LYS A 127 -4.04 14.83 -6.32
C LYS A 127 -2.76 14.92 -5.49
N GLU A 128 -2.14 16.09 -5.41
CA GLU A 128 -0.99 16.35 -4.53
C GLU A 128 -1.36 16.11 -3.07
N LYS A 129 -2.46 16.71 -2.57
CA LYS A 129 -2.93 16.48 -1.19
C LYS A 129 -3.25 15.01 -0.92
N ASN A 130 -3.84 14.30 -1.89
CA ASN A 130 -4.08 12.87 -1.78
C ASN A 130 -2.77 12.07 -1.68
N PHE A 131 -1.76 12.46 -2.47
CA PHE A 131 -0.44 11.84 -2.43
C PHE A 131 0.27 12.08 -1.10
N GLU A 132 0.28 13.32 -0.61
CA GLU A 132 0.84 13.67 0.71
C GLU A 132 0.20 12.84 1.84
N ARG A 133 -1.13 12.72 1.82
CA ARG A 133 -1.85 11.91 2.80
C ARG A 133 -1.52 10.43 2.70
N PHE A 134 -1.34 9.92 1.48
CA PHE A 134 -0.87 8.55 1.26
C PHE A 134 0.55 8.35 1.82
N VAL A 135 1.45 9.31 1.63
CA VAL A 135 2.81 9.24 2.21
C VAL A 135 2.73 9.13 3.74
N GLN A 136 1.87 9.93 4.39
CA GLN A 136 1.66 9.90 5.84
C GLN A 136 1.07 8.57 6.33
N LEU A 137 0.06 8.05 5.62
CA LEU A 137 -0.51 6.73 5.90
C LEU A 137 0.56 5.65 5.78
N PHE A 138 1.35 5.66 4.71
CA PHE A 138 2.34 4.63 4.44
C PHE A 138 3.52 4.69 5.41
N GLU A 139 3.92 5.88 5.84
CA GLU A 139 4.88 6.08 6.93
C GLU A 139 4.38 5.45 8.24
N SER A 140 3.11 5.67 8.58
CA SER A 140 2.49 5.12 9.78
C SER A 140 2.38 3.59 9.72
N ILE A 141 2.05 3.03 8.55
CA ILE A 141 2.04 1.57 8.32
C ILE A 141 3.45 1.00 8.55
N VAL A 142 4.49 1.64 8.00
CA VAL A 142 5.89 1.19 8.21
C VAL A 142 6.27 1.22 9.69
N ALA A 143 5.86 2.26 10.42
CA ALA A 143 6.14 2.39 11.85
C ALA A 143 5.45 1.27 12.65
N TYR A 144 4.15 1.07 12.46
CA TYR A 144 3.41 0.01 13.15
C TYR A 144 3.84 -1.39 12.74
N HIS A 145 4.15 -1.62 11.47
CA HIS A 145 4.69 -2.90 11.02
C HIS A 145 6.01 -3.21 11.71
N ASN A 146 6.87 -2.20 11.90
CA ASN A 146 8.11 -2.36 12.68
C ASN A 146 7.82 -2.71 14.14
N TYR A 147 6.88 -2.01 14.78
CA TYR A 147 6.48 -2.25 16.16
C TYR A 147 5.89 -3.67 16.38
N LEU A 148 5.11 -4.17 15.43
CA LEU A 148 4.40 -5.45 15.53
C LEU A 148 5.25 -6.67 15.14
N GLY A 149 6.27 -6.47 14.32
CA GLY A 149 7.16 -7.54 13.85
C GLY A 149 8.48 -7.67 14.63
N GLU A 150 8.68 -6.86 15.68
CA GLU A 150 9.67 -7.11 16.74
C GLU A 150 9.16 -8.18 17.73
#